data_AF-A0A550H7K5-F1
#
_entry.id   AF-A0A550H7K5-F1
#
_cell.length_a   1.000
_cell.length_b   1.000
_cell.length_c   1.000
_cell.angle_alpha   90.00
_cell.angle_beta   90.00
_cell.angle_gamma   90.00
#
_symmetry.space_group_name_H-M   'P 1'
#
loop_
_entity.id
_entity.type
_entity.pdbx_description
1 polymer ?
#
loop_
_entity_poly.entity_id
_entity_poly.type
_entity_poly.pdbx_seq_one_letter_code
_entity_poly.pdbx_strand_id
1 'polypeptide(L)' 'MSGVTAGVDVLLKNPRSYLGGDRIGLVTNPNGVTRRLESTLDALYEHEAVSLRAIFGPEHGARGDIQDAL' A
#
# COMPACT_ATOMS: atom_id res chain seq x y z
N MET A 1 -26.80 2.22 3.97
CA MET A 1 -25.77 1.51 4.76
C MET A 1 -24.46 2.24 4.58
N SER A 2 -23.80 2.70 5.65
CA SER A 2 -22.42 3.15 5.53
C SER A 2 -21.53 1.91 5.45
N GLY A 3 -20.80 1.76 4.34
CA GLY A 3 -19.82 0.69 4.20
C GLY A 3 -18.58 0.94 5.07
N VAL A 4 -17.78 -0.11 5.29
CA VAL A 4 -16.47 0.03 5.93
C VAL A 4 -15.54 0.78 4.98
N THR A 5 -14.73 1.70 5.53
CA THR A 5 -13.63 2.33 4.80
C THR A 5 -12.35 1.57 5.12
N ALA A 6 -11.63 1.10 4.10
CA ALA A 6 -10.39 0.37 4.31
C ALA A 6 -9.31 1.27 4.93
N GLY A 7 -8.39 0.67 5.66
CA GLY A 7 -7.32 1.41 6.35
C GLY A 7 -6.46 2.26 5.41
N VAL A 8 -6.19 1.77 4.20
CA VAL A 8 -5.44 2.52 3.18
C VAL A 8 -6.16 3.80 2.77
N ASP A 9 -7.47 3.77 2.58
CA ASP A 9 -8.25 4.96 2.22
C ASP A 9 -8.35 5.97 3.38
N VAL A 10 -8.25 5.51 4.63
CA VAL A 10 -8.15 6.38 5.81
C VAL A 10 -6.76 7.01 5.88
N LEU A 11 -5.71 6.21 5.73
CA LEU A 11 -4.32 6.64 5.80
C LEU A 11 -3.99 7.67 4.71
N LEU A 12 -4.44 7.46 3.48
CA LEU A 12 -4.20 8.38 2.35
C LEU A 12 -4.83 9.77 2.54
N LYS A 13 -5.83 9.93 3.41
CA LYS A 13 -6.42 11.25 3.70
C LYS A 13 -5.50 12.13 4.54
N ASN A 14 -4.67 11.54 5.38
CA ASN A 14 -3.72 12.28 6.21
C ASN A 14 -2.48 11.43 6.53
N PRO A 15 -1.61 11.15 5.54
CA PRO A 15 -0.51 10.22 5.74
C PRO A 15 0.46 10.70 6.82
N ARG A 16 0.71 12.02 6.90
CA ARG A 16 1.64 12.61 7.89
C ARG A 16 1.19 12.40 9.32
N SER A 17 -0.12 12.33 9.61
CA SER A 17 -0.56 12.08 10.98
C SER A 17 -0.29 10.64 11.44
N TYR A 18 -0.18 9.70 10.50
CA TYR A 18 0.03 8.28 10.80
C TYR A 18 1.48 7.85 10.65
N LEU A 19 2.18 8.39 9.64
CA LEU A 19 3.52 7.97 9.21
C LEU A 19 4.59 9.00 9.53
N GLY A 20 4.20 10.21 9.94
CA GLY A 20 5.14 11.30 10.16
C GLY A 20 5.90 11.67 8.89
N GLY A 21 7.21 11.84 9.03
CA GLY A 21 8.17 12.02 7.92
C GLY A 21 9.11 10.83 7.74
N ASP A 22 8.72 9.66 8.26
CA ASP A 22 9.58 8.49 8.31
C ASP A 22 9.73 7.81 6.94
N ARG A 23 10.81 7.04 6.80
CA ARG A 23 11.00 6.12 5.68
C ARG A 23 10.20 4.85 5.95
N ILE A 24 9.26 4.51 5.08
CA ILE A 24 8.37 3.38 5.29
C ILE A 24 8.69 2.20 4.37
N GLY A 25 8.45 0.99 4.87
CA GLY A 25 8.39 -0.23 4.07
C GLY A 25 6.94 -0.70 3.97
N LEU A 26 6.53 -1.16 2.78
CA LEU A 26 5.18 -1.68 2.53
C LEU A 26 5.23 -3.21 2.43
N VAL A 27 4.46 -3.90 3.27
CA VAL A 27 4.16 -5.32 3.10
C VAL A 27 2.82 -5.42 2.36
N THR A 28 2.79 -6.00 1.18
CA THR A 28 1.56 -6.05 0.38
C THR A 28 1.54 -7.18 -0.65
N ASN A 29 0.35 -7.46 -1.18
CA ASN A 29 0.10 -8.38 -2.28
C ASN A 29 -0.91 -7.73 -3.26
N PRO A 30 -1.26 -8.36 -4.38
CA PRO A 30 -2.18 -7.78 -5.37
C PRO A 30 -3.56 -7.38 -4.83
N ASN A 31 -4.01 -7.93 -3.70
CA ASN A 31 -5.30 -7.58 -3.09
C ASN A 31 -5.26 -6.23 -2.34
N GLY A 32 -4.06 -5.70 -2.07
CA GLY A 32 -3.88 -4.43 -1.41
C GLY A 32 -4.22 -3.26 -2.33
N VAL A 33 -5.50 -2.90 -2.40
CA VAL A 33 -6.00 -1.82 -3.28
C VAL A 33 -6.82 -0.77 -2.52
N THR A 34 -6.84 0.45 -3.06
CA THR A 34 -7.72 1.53 -2.59
C THR A 34 -9.17 1.25 -2.99
N ARG A 35 -10.11 2.08 -2.51
CA ARG A 35 -11.51 2.01 -2.95
C ARG A 35 -11.68 2.19 -4.47
N ARG A 36 -10.71 2.77 -5.16
CA ARG A 36 -10.70 2.95 -6.63
C ARG A 36 -10.07 1.79 -7.38
N LEU A 37 -9.70 0.71 -6.68
CA LEU A 37 -8.95 -0.43 -7.20
C LEU A 37 -7.54 -0.04 -7.70
N GLU A 38 -7.00 1.06 -7.19
CA GLU A 38 -5.59 1.42 -7.40
C GLU A 38 -4.72 0.61 -6.44
N SER A 39 -3.56 0.16 -6.89
CA SER A 39 -2.61 -0.53 -6.01
C SER A 39 -2.22 0.38 -4.84
N THR A 40 -2.23 -0.17 -3.62
CA THR A 40 -1.75 0.55 -2.43
C THR A 40 -0.28 0.94 -2.58
N LEU A 41 0.51 0.12 -3.27
CA LEU A 41 1.90 0.42 -3.59
C LEU A 41 2.02 1.68 -4.43
N ASP A 42 1.26 1.77 -5.53
CA ASP A 42 1.33 2.91 -6.44
C ASP A 42 0.77 4.17 -5.74
N ALA A 43 -0.38 4.04 -5.06
CA ALA A 43 -0.98 5.15 -4.32
C ALA A 43 -0.06 5.73 -3.22
N LEU A 44 0.71 4.89 -2.53
CA LEU A 44 1.69 5.37 -1.52
C LEU A 44 2.97 5.89 -2.15
N TYR A 45 3.41 5.33 -3.27
CA TYR A 45 4.61 5.76 -3.97
C TYR A 45 4.43 7.14 -4.62
N GLU A 46 3.25 7.40 -5.18
CA GLU A 46 2.92 8.66 -5.84
C GLU A 46 2.54 9.77 -4.85
N HIS A 47 2.20 9.43 -3.61
CA HIS A 47 1.77 10.42 -2.62
C HIS A 47 2.97 11.19 -2.04
N GLU A 48 3.11 12.48 -2.39
CA GLU A 48 4.26 13.33 -2.02
C GLU A 48 4.61 13.37 -0.53
N ALA A 49 3.60 13.23 0.34
CA ALA A 49 3.78 13.19 1.79
C ALA A 49 4.32 11.85 2.34
N VAL A 50 4.57 10.85 1.49
CA VAL A 50 4.96 9.50 1.87
C VAL A 50 6.34 9.18 1.31
N SER A 51 7.24 8.70 2.16
CA SER A 51 8.59 8.27 1.75
C SER A 51 8.69 6.74 1.72
N LEU A 52 8.08 6.10 0.72
CA LEU A 52 8.14 4.65 0.52
C LEU A 52 9.52 4.20 0.01
N ARG A 53 10.20 3.31 0.75
CA ARG A 53 11.60 2.91 0.47
C ARG A 53 11.83 1.42 0.27
N ALA A 54 10.91 0.59 0.72
CA ALA A 54 11.02 -0.85 0.57
C ALA A 54 9.64 -1.45 0.33
N ILE A 55 9.61 -2.54 -0.43
CA ILE A 55 8.42 -3.33 -0.69
C ILE A 55 8.75 -4.76 -0.33
N PHE A 56 7.88 -5.38 0.45
CA PHE A 56 7.95 -6.77 0.87
C PHE A 56 6.74 -7.50 0.29
N GLY A 57 6.97 -8.24 -0.78
CA GLY A 57 5.98 -9.18 -1.31
C GLY A 57 6.02 -10.47 -0.50
N PRO A 58 4.86 -11.06 -0.14
CA PRO A 58 4.79 -12.44 0.34
C PRO A 58 5.04 -13.42 -0.83
N GLU A 59 4.53 -14.64 -0.75
CA GLU A 59 4.84 -15.79 -1.62
C GLU A 59 4.86 -15.49 -3.12
N HIS A 60 3.90 -14.73 -3.65
CA HIS A 60 3.78 -14.41 -5.09
C HIS A 60 4.41 -13.06 -5.51
N GLY A 61 5.19 -12.43 -4.63
CA GLY A 61 5.69 -11.07 -4.85
C GLY A 61 4.60 -10.00 -4.67
N ALA A 62 5.01 -8.73 -4.62
CA ALA A 62 4.11 -7.63 -4.31
C ALA A 62 3.11 -7.33 -5.44
N ARG A 63 3.46 -7.66 -6.69
CA ARG A 63 2.60 -7.50 -7.87
C ARG A 63 2.03 -8.82 -8.39
N GLY A 64 2.28 -9.94 -7.72
CA GLY A 64 1.82 -11.26 -8.21
C GLY A 64 2.59 -11.74 -9.45
N ASP A 65 3.77 -11.17 -9.69
CA ASP A 65 4.62 -11.40 -10.84
C ASP A 65 5.75 -12.40 -10.57
N ILE A 66 5.88 -12.86 -9.33
CA ILE A 66 6.82 -13.91 -8.95
C ILE A 66 6.06 -15.23 -8.95
N GLN A 67 6.56 -16.18 -9.73
CA GLN A 67 6.05 -17.54 -9.74
C GLN A 67 6.39 -18.23 -8.43
N ASP A 68 5.42 -18.94 -7.84
CA ASP A 68 5.67 -19.79 -6.69
C ASP A 68 6.89 -20.67 -6.94
N ALA A 69 7.75 -20.77 -5.93
CA ALA A 69 8.94 -21.59 -5.97
C ALA A 69 8.57 -22.99 -6.50
N LEU A 70 9.01 -23.29 -7.73
CA LEU A 70 9.04 -24.63 -8.28
C LEU A 70 10.04 -25.49 -7.50
#